data_AF-A0A9E0IX62-F1
#
_entry.id   AF-A0A9E0IX62-F1
#
_cell.length_a   1.000
_cell.length_b   1.000
_cell.length_c   1.000
_cell.angle_alpha   90.00
_cell.angle_beta   90.00
_cell.angle_gamma   90.00
#
_symmetry.space_group_name_H-M   'P 1'
#
loop_
_entity.id
_entity.type
_entity.pdbx_description
1 polymer ?
#
loop_
_entity_poly.entity_id
_entity_poly.type
_entity_poly.pdbx_seq_one_letter_code
_entity_poly.pdbx_strand_id
1 'polypeptide(L)'
;MAANLGYLFWREYYKDYFLEKPYEEIAGENDKDFEKRQKNYFNSKNTALFNASKHVENASIKVVGEDTELRFTTTYPGLLIGSGYSFGTGTKKGNEFKLGFYFDFTTGMPVIPGSSVKGLLRSVFPKFNEKEVKYNFDANARDVNGSEVFVDENKITEKTDLILKKEKALFTWWMVFQEEKRNLTDIEMKKLFNLEQAIFESKDQEGKPISIYQRDIFHDAYIIASHHSDEKVLGSDFITPHKHESNPALDPFTNPVPVMFLKVLPRVEFQFCLDLKDDNTKDQGFDAAAKKNLFRRIIQTMGAVAKTNVGYGKFISTLNHASENDNLDNISEKEKQPINFKDLIKVNVKLEAKVITVDTAEIVQNGTSKLIKTSKHNFNPGTIINITIIEYNKKTNTILMARVDSPKKYSN
;
A
#
# COMPACT_ATOMS: atom_id res chain seq x y z
N MET A 1 -5.12 -19.56 30.33
CA MET A 1 -5.43 -19.75 28.90
C MET A 1 -5.67 -18.37 28.31
N ALA A 2 -4.94 -18.00 27.25
CA ALA A 2 -5.24 -16.77 26.52
C ALA A 2 -6.67 -16.86 25.93
N ALA A 3 -7.44 -15.78 26.02
CA ALA A 3 -8.79 -15.77 25.49
C ALA A 3 -8.75 -15.69 23.96
N ASN A 4 -9.55 -16.50 23.27
CA ASN A 4 -9.68 -16.43 21.81
C ASN A 4 -10.39 -15.13 21.41
N LEU A 5 -9.67 -14.17 20.83
CA LEU A 5 -10.21 -12.83 20.52
C LEU A 5 -11.28 -12.91 19.42
N GLY A 6 -11.12 -13.82 18.46
CA GLY A 6 -12.13 -14.09 17.44
C GLY A 6 -13.46 -14.51 18.05
N TYR A 7 -13.45 -15.40 19.05
CA TYR A 7 -14.66 -15.78 19.79
C TYR A 7 -15.25 -14.61 20.57
N LEU A 8 -14.41 -13.83 21.25
CA LEU A 8 -14.87 -12.65 21.99
C LEU A 8 -15.56 -11.63 21.07
N PHE A 9 -14.97 -11.38 19.90
CA PHE A 9 -15.47 -10.41 18.93
C PHE A 9 -16.72 -10.91 18.20
N TRP A 10 -16.71 -12.14 17.68
CA TRP A 10 -17.79 -12.64 16.81
C TRP A 10 -18.97 -13.26 17.57
N ARG A 11 -18.75 -13.78 18.78
CA ARG A 11 -19.78 -14.54 19.53
C ARG A 11 -20.20 -13.81 20.81
N GLU A 12 -19.26 -13.44 21.66
CA GLU A 12 -19.57 -12.88 22.99
C GLU A 12 -19.95 -11.39 22.96
N TYR A 13 -19.56 -10.68 21.90
CA TYR A 13 -19.76 -9.23 21.80
C TYR A 13 -21.25 -8.83 21.87
N TYR A 14 -22.16 -9.63 21.30
CA TYR A 14 -23.62 -9.38 21.31
C TYR A 14 -24.43 -10.36 22.17
N LYS A 15 -23.78 -11.30 22.87
CA LYS A 15 -24.46 -12.44 23.51
C LYS A 15 -25.59 -12.03 24.45
N ASP A 16 -25.37 -11.00 25.25
CA ASP A 16 -26.32 -10.55 26.28
C ASP A 16 -27.10 -9.31 25.81
N TYR A 17 -26.68 -8.70 24.71
CA TYR A 17 -27.22 -7.45 24.19
C TYR A 17 -28.72 -7.49 23.93
N PHE A 18 -29.23 -8.61 23.42
CA PHE A 18 -30.65 -8.80 23.11
C PHE A 18 -31.44 -9.48 24.25
N LEU A 19 -30.77 -9.84 25.35
CA LEU A 19 -31.38 -10.58 26.46
C LEU A 19 -31.67 -9.70 27.68
N GLU A 20 -31.05 -8.52 27.77
CA GLU A 20 -31.17 -7.63 28.94
C GLU A 20 -32.55 -6.98 29.10
N LYS A 21 -33.31 -6.78 28.01
CA LYS A 21 -34.67 -6.22 28.05
C LYS A 21 -35.56 -6.80 26.94
N PRO A 22 -36.88 -7.01 27.19
CA PRO A 22 -37.86 -7.26 26.14
C PRO A 22 -37.82 -6.14 25.10
N TYR A 23 -38.07 -6.46 23.82
CA TYR A 23 -38.05 -5.50 22.72
C TYR A 23 -38.99 -4.31 22.97
N GLU A 24 -40.12 -4.56 23.63
CA GLU A 24 -41.16 -3.60 23.97
C GLU A 24 -40.66 -2.53 24.96
N GLU A 25 -39.78 -2.90 25.90
CA GLU A 25 -39.16 -1.95 26.85
C GLU A 25 -38.05 -1.13 26.20
N ILE A 26 -37.35 -1.70 25.22
CA ILE A 26 -36.34 -0.99 24.43
C ILE A 26 -37.01 0.04 23.51
N ALA A 27 -38.16 -0.32 22.92
CA ALA A 27 -38.92 0.55 22.02
C ALA A 27 -39.56 1.76 22.73
N GLY A 28 -39.82 1.67 24.04
CA GLY A 28 -40.33 2.76 24.87
C GLY A 28 -39.27 3.59 25.59
N GLU A 29 -37.98 3.23 25.49
CA GLU A 29 -36.87 3.93 26.15
C GLU A 29 -36.63 5.30 25.50
N ASN A 30 -36.42 6.34 26.32
CA ASN A 30 -36.07 7.64 25.77
C ASN A 30 -34.66 7.60 25.14
N ASP A 31 -34.43 8.50 24.18
CA ASP A 31 -33.24 8.48 23.33
C ASP A 31 -31.92 8.67 24.11
N LYS A 32 -31.96 9.38 25.25
CA LYS A 32 -30.78 9.61 26.11
C LYS A 32 -30.41 8.39 26.93
N ASP A 33 -31.40 7.74 27.54
CA ASP A 33 -31.19 6.54 28.35
C ASP A 33 -30.77 5.36 27.47
N PHE A 34 -31.37 5.25 26.27
CA PHE A 34 -30.94 4.31 25.25
C PHE A 34 -29.46 4.52 24.90
N GLU A 35 -29.06 5.73 24.52
CA GLU A 35 -27.67 6.03 24.16
C GLU A 35 -26.68 5.72 25.29
N LYS A 36 -27.05 6.03 26.53
CA LYS A 36 -26.24 5.73 27.73
C LYS A 36 -26.07 4.23 27.93
N ARG A 37 -27.14 3.44 27.81
CA ARG A 37 -27.10 1.98 27.93
C ARG A 37 -26.22 1.37 26.85
N GLN A 38 -26.40 1.77 25.59
CA GLN A 38 -25.60 1.33 24.45
C GLN A 38 -24.11 1.61 24.68
N LYS A 39 -23.78 2.83 25.11
CA LYS A 39 -22.40 3.24 25.38
C LYS A 39 -21.77 2.41 26.49
N ASN A 40 -22.49 2.18 27.59
CA ASN A 40 -22.00 1.38 28.71
C ASN A 40 -21.76 -0.08 28.31
N TYR A 41 -22.71 -0.71 27.62
CA TYR A 41 -22.60 -2.09 27.18
C TYR A 41 -21.38 -2.28 26.26
N PHE A 42 -21.27 -1.49 25.18
CA PHE A 42 -20.18 -1.66 24.23
C PHE A 42 -18.83 -1.23 24.80
N ASN A 43 -18.76 -0.24 25.69
CA ASN A 43 -17.51 0.09 26.37
C ASN A 43 -16.99 -1.07 27.21
N SER A 44 -17.88 -1.80 27.90
CA SER A 44 -17.51 -2.99 28.66
C SER A 44 -16.95 -4.08 27.75
N LYS A 45 -17.65 -4.39 26.64
CA LYS A 45 -17.20 -5.39 25.67
C LYS A 45 -15.89 -4.99 24.97
N ASN A 46 -15.72 -3.72 24.59
CA ASN A 46 -14.49 -3.20 23.99
C ASN A 46 -13.31 -3.31 24.96
N THR A 47 -13.51 -2.93 26.23
CA THR A 47 -12.47 -3.01 27.26
C THR A 47 -12.06 -4.45 27.51
N ALA A 48 -13.02 -5.38 27.58
CA ALA A 48 -12.75 -6.81 27.71
C ALA A 48 -11.92 -7.33 26.53
N LEU A 49 -12.27 -6.95 25.29
CA LEU A 49 -11.54 -7.33 24.09
C LEU A 49 -10.10 -6.80 24.10
N PHE A 50 -9.90 -5.51 24.43
CA PHE A 50 -8.56 -4.93 24.47
C PHE A 50 -7.69 -5.53 25.57
N ASN A 51 -8.26 -5.80 26.74
CA ASN A 51 -7.53 -6.44 27.83
C ASN A 51 -7.17 -7.89 27.52
N ALA A 52 -7.99 -8.60 26.76
CA ALA A 52 -7.69 -9.93 26.26
C ALA A 52 -6.62 -9.92 25.15
N SER A 53 -6.47 -8.80 24.44
CA SER A 53 -5.57 -8.67 23.27
C SER A 53 -4.08 -8.52 23.59
N LYS A 54 -3.67 -8.81 24.82
CA LYS A 54 -2.25 -8.82 25.19
C LYS A 54 -1.56 -9.93 24.43
N HIS A 55 -0.50 -9.58 23.71
CA HIS A 55 0.36 -10.58 23.11
C HIS A 55 1.09 -11.29 24.24
N VAL A 56 0.85 -12.58 24.38
CA VAL A 56 1.72 -13.46 25.16
C VAL A 56 2.67 -14.08 24.16
N GLU A 57 3.98 -13.92 24.36
CA GLU A 57 4.99 -14.60 23.54
C GLU A 57 4.65 -16.10 23.49
N ASN A 58 4.11 -16.54 22.35
CA ASN A 58 3.94 -17.95 22.10
C ASN A 58 5.24 -18.47 21.52
N ALA A 59 5.76 -19.55 22.09
CA ALA A 59 6.94 -20.25 21.64
C ALA A 59 6.90 -20.41 20.10
N SER A 60 7.72 -19.59 19.41
CA SER A 60 8.05 -19.61 17.99
C SER A 60 7.02 -20.28 17.07
N ILE A 61 6.16 -19.48 16.43
CA ILE A 61 5.33 -19.90 15.29
C ILE A 61 6.28 -20.29 14.14
N LYS A 62 6.76 -21.53 14.14
CA LYS A 62 7.61 -22.09 13.08
C LYS A 62 6.75 -22.66 11.96
N VAL A 63 6.10 -21.77 11.21
CA VAL A 63 5.29 -22.17 10.05
C VAL A 63 6.18 -22.53 8.86
N VAL A 64 7.39 -21.96 8.80
CA VAL A 64 8.35 -22.14 7.71
C VAL A 64 9.78 -22.10 8.29
N GLY A 65 10.80 -22.45 7.50
CA GLY A 65 12.19 -22.33 7.93
C GLY A 65 12.62 -20.87 8.13
N GLU A 66 13.53 -20.61 9.07
CA GLU A 66 13.95 -19.25 9.47
C GLU A 66 14.43 -18.38 8.29
N ASP A 67 15.05 -19.01 7.28
CA ASP A 67 15.55 -18.33 6.06
C ASP A 67 14.45 -17.78 5.15
N THR A 68 13.18 -18.06 5.43
CA THR A 68 12.04 -17.72 4.57
C THR A 68 11.09 -16.68 5.18
N GLU A 69 11.40 -16.21 6.39
CA GLU A 69 10.59 -15.24 7.12
C GLU A 69 10.93 -13.79 6.76
N LEU A 70 9.92 -12.93 6.69
CA LEU A 70 10.07 -11.48 6.65
C LEU A 70 9.36 -10.85 7.85
N ARG A 71 10.11 -10.14 8.68
CA ARG A 71 9.58 -9.48 9.87
C ARG A 71 9.41 -7.99 9.65
N PHE A 72 8.24 -7.48 10.05
CA PHE A 72 7.90 -6.07 9.92
C PHE A 72 7.08 -5.58 11.10
N THR A 73 7.32 -4.34 11.51
CA THR A 73 6.53 -3.67 12.53
C THR A 73 5.52 -2.72 11.89
N THR A 74 4.27 -2.74 12.36
CA THR A 74 3.22 -1.80 11.93
C THR A 74 3.56 -0.36 12.35
N THR A 75 3.30 0.61 11.47
CA THR A 75 3.43 2.03 11.82
C THR A 75 2.07 2.67 12.05
N TYR A 76 2.05 3.89 12.59
CA TYR A 76 0.82 4.68 12.73
C TYR A 76 0.11 4.84 11.37
N PRO A 77 -1.24 4.69 11.30
CA PRO A 77 -2.20 4.53 12.40
C PRO A 77 -2.44 3.09 12.87
N GLY A 78 -1.73 2.11 12.32
CA GLY A 78 -1.91 0.68 12.59
C GLY A 78 -2.45 -0.07 11.37
N LEU A 79 -3.09 -1.22 11.59
CA LEU A 79 -3.55 -2.11 10.54
C LEU A 79 -5.05 -2.38 10.67
N LEU A 80 -5.77 -2.21 9.55
CA LEU A 80 -7.19 -2.55 9.47
C LEU A 80 -7.34 -3.82 8.62
N ILE A 81 -7.67 -4.94 9.26
CA ILE A 81 -7.84 -6.24 8.60
C ILE A 81 -9.31 -6.63 8.59
N GLY A 82 -9.79 -7.21 7.48
CA GLY A 82 -11.13 -7.77 7.43
C GLY A 82 -12.26 -6.73 7.45
N SER A 83 -11.99 -5.47 7.10
CA SER A 83 -13.04 -4.42 7.10
C SER A 83 -14.21 -4.68 6.16
N GLY A 84 -14.09 -5.65 5.25
CA GLY A 84 -15.17 -6.09 4.36
C GLY A 84 -16.14 -7.08 5.01
N TYR A 85 -15.83 -7.62 6.19
CA TYR A 85 -16.77 -8.47 6.92
C TYR A 85 -17.86 -7.61 7.56
N SER A 86 -19.10 -8.07 7.43
CA SER A 86 -20.24 -7.44 8.09
C SER A 86 -20.13 -7.60 9.60
N PHE A 87 -20.22 -6.48 10.32
CA PHE A 87 -20.26 -6.44 11.77
C PHE A 87 -20.99 -5.18 12.21
N GLY A 88 -21.65 -5.23 13.36
CA GLY A 88 -22.46 -4.11 13.85
C GLY A 88 -23.94 -4.29 13.57
N THR A 89 -24.75 -3.74 14.48
CA THR A 89 -26.22 -3.76 14.41
C THR A 89 -26.80 -2.61 13.58
N GLY A 90 -25.96 -1.72 13.06
CA GLY A 90 -26.40 -0.52 12.33
C GLY A 90 -26.85 0.64 13.23
N THR A 91 -26.78 0.48 14.56
CA THR A 91 -27.14 1.53 15.51
C THR A 91 -26.28 2.78 15.28
N LYS A 92 -26.83 3.98 15.07
CA LYS A 92 -26.02 5.20 14.86
C LYS A 92 -25.33 5.70 16.14
N LYS A 93 -25.75 5.16 17.30
CA LYS A 93 -25.37 5.61 18.64
C LYS A 93 -24.62 4.55 19.42
N GLY A 94 -23.70 4.98 20.27
CA GLY A 94 -22.89 4.12 21.13
C GLY A 94 -21.56 3.69 20.50
N ASN A 95 -20.69 3.16 21.35
CA ASN A 95 -19.30 2.81 21.03
C ASN A 95 -19.17 1.39 20.44
N GLU A 96 -20.12 1.00 19.60
CA GLU A 96 -20.09 -0.30 18.90
C GLU A 96 -19.11 -0.25 17.73
N PHE A 97 -18.28 -1.28 17.55
CA PHE A 97 -17.55 -1.43 16.30
C PHE A 97 -18.50 -1.64 15.12
N LYS A 98 -18.26 -0.92 14.02
CA LYS A 98 -19.13 -0.91 12.83
C LYS A 98 -18.55 -1.67 11.64
N LEU A 99 -17.29 -2.10 11.74
CA LEU A 99 -16.59 -2.85 10.71
C LEU A 99 -16.17 -4.20 11.29
N GLY A 100 -16.24 -5.23 10.46
CA GLY A 100 -15.72 -6.54 10.82
C GLY A 100 -14.20 -6.57 10.88
N PHE A 101 -13.69 -7.67 11.43
CA PHE A 101 -12.28 -7.86 11.65
C PHE A 101 -11.89 -9.32 11.47
N TYR A 102 -10.71 -9.57 10.90
CA TYR A 102 -10.27 -10.93 10.64
C TYR A 102 -9.40 -11.47 11.78
N PHE A 103 -9.73 -12.69 12.21
CA PHE A 103 -8.99 -13.45 13.23
C PHE A 103 -8.75 -14.86 12.72
N ASP A 104 -7.61 -15.43 13.06
CA ASP A 104 -7.38 -16.86 12.90
C ASP A 104 -8.32 -17.64 13.83
N PHE A 105 -8.91 -18.72 13.31
CA PHE A 105 -9.93 -19.49 14.02
C PHE A 105 -9.34 -20.30 15.18
N THR A 106 -8.10 -20.75 15.06
CA THR A 106 -7.46 -21.62 16.05
C THR A 106 -6.90 -20.81 17.21
N THR A 107 -6.05 -19.84 16.89
CA THR A 107 -5.37 -19.00 17.89
C THR A 107 -6.27 -17.89 18.43
N GLY A 108 -7.26 -17.46 17.65
CA GLY A 108 -8.05 -16.28 17.94
C GLY A 108 -7.29 -14.97 17.73
N MET A 109 -6.04 -15.00 17.24
CA MET A 109 -5.24 -13.80 17.04
C MET A 109 -5.51 -13.16 15.67
N PRO A 110 -5.34 -11.84 15.53
CA PRO A 110 -5.33 -11.20 14.22
C PRO A 110 -4.21 -11.75 13.34
N VAL A 111 -4.52 -12.10 12.10
CA VAL A 111 -3.55 -12.53 11.10
C VAL A 111 -3.84 -11.84 9.77
N ILE A 112 -2.82 -11.68 8.93
CA ILE A 112 -3.01 -11.25 7.54
C ILE A 112 -3.10 -12.52 6.68
N PRO A 113 -4.23 -12.77 5.99
CA PRO A 113 -4.35 -13.98 5.17
C PRO A 113 -3.27 -14.07 4.09
N GLY A 114 -2.72 -15.26 3.84
CA GLY A 114 -1.73 -15.52 2.80
C GLY A 114 -2.26 -15.19 1.40
N SER A 115 -3.57 -15.33 1.17
CA SER A 115 -4.25 -14.88 -0.05
C SER A 115 -4.18 -13.35 -0.21
N SER A 116 -4.28 -12.59 0.89
CA SER A 116 -4.13 -11.13 0.89
C SER A 116 -2.68 -10.73 0.66
N VAL A 117 -1.71 -11.45 1.25
CA VAL A 117 -0.27 -11.26 0.98
C VAL A 117 0.02 -11.52 -0.50
N LYS A 118 -0.42 -12.66 -1.05
CA LYS A 118 -0.27 -13.00 -2.46
C LYS A 118 -0.92 -11.95 -3.36
N GLY A 119 -2.13 -11.51 -3.02
CA GLY A 119 -2.87 -10.49 -3.76
C GLY A 119 -2.14 -9.15 -3.80
N LEU A 120 -1.57 -8.72 -2.68
CA LEU A 120 -0.73 -7.52 -2.58
C LEU A 120 0.50 -7.65 -3.47
N LEU A 121 1.27 -8.72 -3.31
CA LEU A 121 2.52 -8.94 -4.05
C LEU A 121 2.26 -9.03 -5.55
N ARG A 122 1.16 -9.66 -5.95
CA ARG A 122 0.74 -9.72 -7.35
C ARG A 122 0.23 -8.36 -7.87
N SER A 123 -0.30 -7.49 -7.02
CA SER A 123 -0.94 -6.25 -7.46
C SER A 123 0.00 -5.26 -8.15
N VAL A 124 1.29 -5.31 -7.82
CA VAL A 124 2.32 -4.45 -8.42
C VAL A 124 2.69 -4.90 -9.84
N PHE A 125 2.48 -6.18 -10.15
CA PHE A 125 2.77 -6.73 -11.47
C PHE A 125 1.78 -6.19 -12.52
N PRO A 126 2.22 -6.07 -13.77
CA PRO A 126 1.43 -5.48 -14.83
C PRO A 126 0.25 -6.33 -15.29
N LYS A 127 0.19 -7.64 -14.99
CA LYS A 127 -0.91 -8.54 -15.38
C LYS A 127 -1.14 -8.55 -16.90
N PHE A 128 -0.06 -8.64 -17.66
CA PHE A 128 -0.15 -8.79 -19.11
C PHE A 128 -0.74 -10.14 -19.49
N ASN A 129 -1.37 -10.21 -20.67
CA ASN A 129 -1.63 -11.48 -21.34
C ASN A 129 -0.56 -11.76 -22.42
N GLU A 130 -0.49 -13.00 -22.90
CA GLU A 130 0.52 -13.39 -23.90
C GLU A 130 0.47 -12.58 -25.21
N LYS A 131 -0.71 -12.09 -25.61
CA LYS A 131 -0.86 -11.28 -26.82
C LYS A 131 -0.25 -9.90 -26.60
N GLU A 132 -0.52 -9.27 -25.46
CA GLU A 132 0.00 -7.96 -25.07
C GLU A 132 1.52 -7.93 -24.95
N VAL A 133 2.15 -9.05 -24.57
CA VAL A 133 3.62 -9.17 -24.52
C VAL A 133 4.24 -9.27 -25.93
N LYS A 134 3.49 -9.75 -26.93
CA LYS A 134 3.96 -9.93 -28.32
C LYS A 134 3.79 -8.68 -29.20
N TYR A 135 2.95 -7.72 -28.80
CA TYR A 135 2.76 -6.47 -29.54
C TYR A 135 3.80 -5.43 -29.13
N ASN A 136 4.55 -4.89 -30.10
CA ASN A 136 5.47 -3.77 -29.89
C ASN A 136 4.76 -2.65 -29.13
N PHE A 137 5.29 -2.29 -27.96
CA PHE A 137 4.89 -1.10 -27.22
C PHE A 137 5.48 0.17 -27.85
N ASP A 138 5.37 0.33 -29.17
CA ASP A 138 5.71 1.60 -29.81
C ASP A 138 4.65 2.64 -29.48
N ALA A 139 5.06 3.66 -28.72
CA ALA A 139 4.25 4.86 -28.41
C ALA A 139 3.94 5.74 -29.64
N ASN A 140 4.20 5.24 -30.85
CA ASN A 140 3.97 5.91 -32.13
C ASN A 140 3.01 5.10 -33.01
N ALA A 141 1.91 4.59 -32.43
CA ALA A 141 0.70 4.40 -33.22
C ALA A 141 0.26 5.77 -33.72
N ARG A 142 0.77 6.10 -34.91
CA ARG A 142 0.37 7.20 -35.77
C ARG A 142 -1.16 7.36 -35.70
N ASP A 143 -1.63 8.36 -34.96
CA ASP A 143 -2.87 9.06 -35.28
C ASP A 143 -2.62 9.87 -36.57
N VAL A 144 -2.39 9.13 -37.67
CA VAL A 144 -2.46 9.65 -39.02
C VAL A 144 -3.87 9.37 -39.47
N ASN A 145 -4.79 10.21 -39.02
CA ASN A 145 -5.98 10.67 -39.75
C ASN A 145 -6.79 11.49 -38.76
N GLY A 146 -6.67 12.82 -38.88
CA GLY A 146 -7.44 13.81 -38.13
C GLY A 146 -8.92 13.75 -38.45
N SER A 147 -9.58 12.71 -37.98
CA SER A 147 -11.03 12.59 -37.94
C SER A 147 -11.41 12.67 -36.47
N GLU A 148 -12.34 13.57 -36.11
CA GLU A 148 -12.91 13.60 -34.76
C GLU A 148 -13.49 12.22 -34.43
N VAL A 149 -12.78 11.46 -33.59
CA VAL A 149 -13.21 10.14 -33.15
C VAL A 149 -14.18 10.36 -31.99
N PHE A 150 -15.45 10.00 -32.20
CA PHE A 150 -16.34 9.70 -31.08
C PHE A 150 -15.70 8.56 -30.28
N VAL A 151 -15.12 8.88 -29.13
CA VAL A 151 -14.36 7.92 -28.34
C VAL A 151 -15.35 7.07 -27.54
N ASP A 152 -15.58 5.85 -28.00
CA ASP A 152 -16.28 4.79 -27.26
C ASP A 152 -15.66 4.63 -25.85
N GLU A 153 -16.47 4.65 -24.79
CA GLU A 153 -16.03 4.48 -23.40
C GLU A 153 -15.20 3.20 -23.20
N ASN A 154 -15.48 2.15 -23.97
CA ASN A 154 -14.71 0.91 -23.94
C ASN A 154 -13.27 1.13 -24.45
N LYS A 155 -13.09 1.93 -25.50
CA LYS A 155 -11.75 2.28 -26.03
C LYS A 155 -10.96 3.16 -25.07
N ILE A 156 -11.63 4.03 -24.32
CA ILE A 156 -11.00 4.82 -23.25
C ILE A 156 -10.48 3.88 -22.15
N THR A 157 -11.33 2.96 -21.71
CA THR A 157 -11.02 2.01 -20.64
C THR A 157 -9.81 1.13 -21.00
N GLU A 158 -9.81 0.55 -22.21
CA GLU A 158 -8.70 -0.25 -22.72
C GLU A 158 -7.39 0.54 -22.78
N LYS A 159 -7.45 1.80 -23.24
CA LYS A 159 -6.27 2.68 -23.31
C LYS A 159 -5.75 3.03 -21.91
N THR A 160 -6.64 3.30 -20.94
CA THR A 160 -6.26 3.58 -19.56
C THR A 160 -5.67 2.37 -18.85
N ASP A 161 -6.22 1.17 -19.10
CA ASP A 161 -5.69 -0.07 -18.57
C ASP A 161 -4.29 -0.33 -19.10
N LEU A 162 -4.07 -0.16 -20.40
CA LEU A 162 -2.76 -0.34 -21.01
C LEU A 162 -1.72 0.62 -20.42
N ILE A 163 -2.09 1.88 -20.17
CA ILE A 163 -1.21 2.86 -19.51
C ILE A 163 -0.87 2.39 -18.09
N LEU A 164 -1.87 1.97 -17.31
CA LEU A 164 -1.65 1.48 -15.96
C LEU A 164 -0.74 0.23 -15.95
N LYS A 165 -0.94 -0.70 -16.88
CA LYS A 165 -0.08 -1.88 -17.03
C LYS A 165 1.36 -1.48 -17.37
N LYS A 166 1.58 -0.49 -18.24
CA LYS A 166 2.92 0.05 -18.54
C LYS A 166 3.58 0.65 -17.32
N GLU A 167 2.87 1.48 -16.57
CA GLU A 167 3.39 2.09 -15.35
C GLU A 167 3.78 1.03 -14.31
N LYS A 168 2.94 0.00 -14.15
CA LYS A 168 3.24 -1.14 -13.29
C LYS A 168 4.44 -1.96 -13.76
N ALA A 169 4.60 -2.17 -15.07
CA ALA A 169 5.75 -2.87 -15.62
C ALA A 169 7.05 -2.12 -15.31
N LEU A 170 7.07 -0.81 -15.55
CA LEU A 170 8.21 0.06 -15.23
C LEU A 170 8.52 0.07 -13.73
N PHE A 171 7.49 0.14 -12.90
CA PHE A 171 7.63 0.11 -11.45
C PHE A 171 8.19 -1.25 -10.98
N THR A 172 7.62 -2.35 -11.46
CA THR A 172 8.08 -3.70 -11.12
C THR A 172 9.51 -3.91 -11.59
N TRP A 173 9.85 -3.50 -12.81
CA TRP A 173 11.22 -3.56 -13.34
C TRP A 173 12.21 -2.85 -12.42
N TRP A 174 11.92 -1.61 -12.06
CA TRP A 174 12.75 -0.85 -11.13
C TRP A 174 12.88 -1.56 -9.77
N MET A 175 11.79 -2.11 -9.23
CA MET A 175 11.81 -2.85 -7.97
C MET A 175 12.68 -4.11 -8.03
N VAL A 176 12.63 -4.82 -9.15
CA VAL A 176 13.35 -6.09 -9.36
C VAL A 176 14.83 -5.84 -9.66
N PHE A 177 15.13 -4.97 -10.61
CA PHE A 177 16.48 -4.82 -11.19
C PHE A 177 17.20 -3.54 -10.75
N GLN A 178 16.54 -2.64 -10.02
CA GLN A 178 17.12 -1.36 -9.54
C GLN A 178 17.62 -0.45 -10.68
N GLU A 179 17.08 -0.61 -11.89
CA GLU A 179 17.41 0.19 -13.06
C GLU A 179 16.48 1.41 -13.19
N GLU A 180 17.02 2.51 -13.74
CA GLU A 180 16.25 3.73 -13.97
C GLU A 180 15.05 3.54 -14.91
N LYS A 181 14.03 4.40 -14.75
CA LYS A 181 12.82 4.37 -15.57
C LYS A 181 13.15 4.69 -17.03
N ARG A 182 13.22 3.63 -17.84
CA ARG A 182 13.30 3.67 -19.31
C ARG A 182 12.23 2.77 -19.92
N ASN A 183 12.00 2.91 -21.22
CA ASN A 183 11.17 1.95 -21.93
C ASN A 183 11.79 0.56 -21.85
N LEU A 184 10.96 -0.43 -21.51
CA LEU A 184 11.34 -1.83 -21.46
C LEU A 184 11.30 -2.42 -22.86
N THR A 185 12.27 -3.25 -23.18
CA THR A 185 12.30 -4.05 -24.41
C THR A 185 11.31 -5.22 -24.29
N ASP A 186 10.88 -5.78 -25.42
CA ASP A 186 9.94 -6.92 -25.40
C ASP A 186 10.50 -8.14 -24.65
N ILE A 187 11.83 -8.32 -24.70
CA ILE A 187 12.53 -9.38 -23.95
C ILE A 187 12.34 -9.16 -22.44
N GLU A 188 12.47 -7.92 -21.97
CA GLU A 188 12.33 -7.56 -20.56
C GLU A 188 10.88 -7.66 -20.08
N MET A 189 9.94 -7.29 -20.93
CA MET A 189 8.52 -7.46 -20.70
C MET A 189 8.15 -8.95 -20.60
N LYS A 190 8.70 -9.78 -21.49
CA LYS A 190 8.53 -11.23 -21.44
C LYS A 190 9.13 -11.84 -20.16
N LYS A 191 10.28 -11.34 -19.70
CA LYS A 191 10.87 -11.75 -18.41
C LYS A 191 9.93 -11.44 -17.24
N LEU A 192 9.39 -10.23 -17.16
CA LEU A 192 8.42 -9.86 -16.11
C LEU A 192 7.14 -10.69 -16.16
N PHE A 193 6.63 -10.96 -17.36
CA PHE A 193 5.46 -11.80 -17.55
C PHE A 193 5.73 -13.25 -17.08
N ASN A 194 6.85 -13.84 -17.51
CA ASN A 194 7.23 -15.18 -17.08
C ASN A 194 7.42 -15.26 -15.56
N LEU A 195 8.01 -14.22 -14.95
CA LEU A 195 8.16 -14.11 -13.50
C LEU A 195 6.80 -14.09 -12.79
N GLU A 196 5.84 -13.29 -13.28
CA GLU A 196 4.48 -13.24 -12.73
C GLU A 196 3.81 -14.62 -12.81
N GLN A 197 3.91 -15.29 -13.96
CA GLN A 197 3.32 -16.61 -14.20
C GLN A 197 3.94 -17.69 -13.30
N ALA A 198 5.27 -17.70 -13.17
CA ALA A 198 5.99 -18.65 -12.32
C ALA A 198 5.58 -18.51 -10.85
N ILE A 199 5.60 -17.29 -10.31
CA ILE A 199 5.33 -17.01 -8.90
C ILE A 199 3.84 -17.22 -8.56
N PHE A 200 2.93 -16.66 -9.37
CA PHE A 200 1.52 -16.53 -8.95
C PHE A 200 0.56 -17.50 -9.62
N GLU A 201 0.86 -17.95 -10.83
CA GLU A 201 0.01 -18.87 -11.61
C GLU A 201 0.54 -20.30 -11.63
N SER A 202 1.76 -20.51 -11.11
CA SER A 202 2.40 -21.82 -11.06
C SER A 202 2.53 -22.47 -12.44
N LYS A 203 2.91 -21.66 -13.43
CA LYS A 203 3.17 -22.09 -14.81
C LYS A 203 4.64 -21.85 -15.16
N ASP A 204 5.22 -22.78 -15.91
CA ASP A 204 6.55 -22.61 -16.48
C ASP A 204 6.54 -21.70 -17.70
N GLN A 205 7.71 -21.51 -18.33
CA GLN A 205 7.87 -20.64 -19.50
C GLN A 205 7.10 -21.14 -20.74
N GLU A 206 6.69 -22.41 -20.76
CA GLU A 206 5.89 -23.03 -21.81
C GLU A 206 4.37 -22.97 -21.48
N GLY A 207 4.02 -22.41 -20.32
CA GLY A 207 2.64 -22.31 -19.84
C GLY A 207 2.10 -23.58 -19.18
N LYS A 208 2.96 -24.59 -18.97
CA LYS A 208 2.58 -25.87 -18.36
C LYS A 208 2.55 -25.72 -16.83
N PRO A 209 1.60 -26.37 -16.15
CA PRO A 209 1.53 -26.32 -14.69
C PRO A 209 2.75 -26.97 -14.04
N ILE A 210 3.32 -26.25 -13.07
CA ILE A 210 4.43 -26.70 -12.23
C ILE A 210 3.86 -27.60 -11.11
N SER A 211 4.60 -28.63 -10.69
CA SER A 211 4.26 -29.49 -9.55
C SER A 211 4.04 -28.68 -8.27
N ILE A 212 3.12 -29.12 -7.41
CA ILE A 212 2.79 -28.43 -6.14
C ILE A 212 4.01 -28.19 -5.24
N TYR A 213 5.00 -29.10 -5.26
CA TYR A 213 6.20 -29.03 -4.43
C TYR A 213 7.23 -28.01 -4.92
N GLN A 214 7.05 -27.51 -6.14
CA GLN A 214 7.93 -26.55 -6.80
C GLN A 214 7.31 -25.14 -6.86
N ARG A 215 6.13 -24.95 -6.25
CA ARG A 215 5.42 -23.67 -6.24
C ARG A 215 5.83 -22.83 -5.03
N ASP A 216 5.83 -21.52 -5.24
CA ASP A 216 5.90 -20.57 -4.14
C ASP A 216 4.58 -20.60 -3.32
N ILE A 217 4.68 -20.73 -2.00
CA ILE A 217 3.52 -20.79 -1.09
C ILE A 217 3.52 -19.55 -0.19
N PHE A 218 2.36 -18.89 -0.13
CA PHE A 218 2.14 -17.69 0.65
C PHE A 218 1.29 -18.06 1.86
N HIS A 219 1.91 -18.17 3.04
CA HIS A 219 1.19 -18.42 4.28
C HIS A 219 0.66 -17.11 4.87
N ASP A 220 -0.18 -17.25 5.89
CA ASP A 220 -0.65 -16.11 6.69
C ASP A 220 0.53 -15.41 7.39
N ALA A 221 0.37 -14.11 7.62
CA ALA A 221 1.31 -13.35 8.45
C ALA A 221 0.78 -13.24 9.88
N TYR A 222 1.61 -13.64 10.85
CA TYR A 222 1.24 -13.78 12.25
C TYR A 222 1.86 -12.67 13.09
N ILE A 223 1.15 -12.25 14.14
CA ILE A 223 1.72 -11.36 15.15
C ILE A 223 2.71 -12.17 16.01
N ILE A 224 3.92 -11.64 16.16
CA ILE A 224 5.00 -12.27 16.94
C ILE A 224 5.47 -11.44 18.13
N ALA A 225 5.18 -10.15 18.16
CA ALA A 225 5.50 -9.29 19.29
C ALA A 225 4.60 -8.04 19.32
N SER A 226 4.48 -7.46 20.52
CA SER A 226 3.96 -6.10 20.72
C SER A 226 5.02 -5.28 21.44
N HIS A 227 5.37 -4.11 20.90
CA HIS A 227 6.31 -3.19 21.56
C HIS A 227 5.58 -2.11 22.38
N HIS A 228 4.38 -2.42 22.88
CA HIS A 228 3.68 -1.60 23.87
C HIS A 228 3.98 -2.09 25.28
N SER A 229 4.04 -1.17 26.25
CA SER A 229 4.30 -1.52 27.65
C SER A 229 3.23 -2.41 28.29
N ASP A 230 2.01 -2.40 27.76
CA ASP A 230 0.90 -3.26 28.18
C ASP A 230 0.70 -4.49 27.28
N GLU A 231 1.60 -4.69 26.32
CA GLU A 231 1.64 -5.79 25.34
C GLU A 231 0.39 -5.91 24.45
N LYS A 232 -0.53 -4.94 24.48
CA LYS A 232 -1.76 -5.01 23.68
C LYS A 232 -1.45 -4.93 22.19
N VAL A 233 -2.26 -5.63 21.39
CA VAL A 233 -2.16 -5.59 19.93
C VAL A 233 -3.37 -4.95 19.27
N LEU A 234 -4.51 -4.87 19.96
CA LEU A 234 -5.74 -4.29 19.43
C LEU A 234 -6.09 -2.94 20.05
N GLY A 235 -6.73 -2.10 19.26
CA GLY A 235 -7.32 -0.84 19.70
C GLY A 235 -8.47 -0.40 18.80
N SER A 236 -9.13 0.69 19.17
CA SER A 236 -10.16 1.33 18.34
C SER A 236 -9.60 2.49 17.54
N ASP A 237 -10.27 2.80 16.43
CA ASP A 237 -10.17 4.11 15.76
C ASP A 237 -11.53 4.50 15.18
N PHE A 238 -11.63 5.70 14.62
CA PHE A 238 -12.86 6.25 14.06
C PHE A 238 -12.66 6.70 12.61
N ILE A 239 -13.68 6.45 11.79
CA ILE A 239 -13.87 7.16 10.52
C ILE A 239 -15.02 8.15 10.77
N THR A 240 -14.82 9.42 10.44
CA THR A 240 -15.83 10.47 10.65
C THR A 240 -16.31 11.02 9.30
N PRO A 241 -17.08 10.26 8.50
CA PRO A 241 -17.68 10.79 7.30
C PRO A 241 -18.60 11.96 7.64
N HIS A 242 -18.51 13.00 6.83
CA HIS A 242 -19.50 14.07 6.78
C HIS A 242 -20.40 13.77 5.58
N LYS A 243 -21.60 13.25 5.85
CA LYS A 243 -22.56 12.89 4.81
C LYS A 243 -23.92 13.47 5.14
N HIS A 244 -24.42 14.34 4.27
CA HIS A 244 -25.79 14.83 4.33
C HIS A 244 -26.74 13.73 3.83
N GLU A 245 -27.89 13.57 4.48
CA GLU A 245 -28.81 12.44 4.20
C GLU A 245 -29.41 12.51 2.79
N SER A 246 -29.58 13.71 2.24
CA SER A 246 -30.29 13.95 0.97
C SER A 246 -29.54 14.81 -0.05
N ASN A 247 -28.43 15.45 0.33
CA ASN A 247 -27.77 16.45 -0.53
C ASN A 247 -26.24 16.43 -0.37
N PRO A 248 -25.52 15.70 -1.23
CA PRO A 248 -24.06 15.59 -1.16
C PRO A 248 -23.31 16.93 -1.20
N ALA A 249 -23.89 17.99 -1.76
CA ALA A 249 -23.27 19.32 -1.79
C ALA A 249 -23.13 19.94 -0.39
N LEU A 250 -23.92 19.47 0.58
CA LEU A 250 -23.89 19.92 1.97
C LEU A 250 -22.99 19.05 2.86
N ASP A 251 -22.34 18.01 2.31
CA ASP A 251 -21.43 17.13 3.05
C ASP A 251 -20.40 17.92 3.88
N PRO A 252 -19.67 18.92 3.34
CA PRO A 252 -18.67 19.66 4.12
C PRO A 252 -19.21 20.41 5.34
N PHE A 253 -20.51 20.72 5.35
CA PHE A 253 -21.19 21.48 6.40
C PHE A 253 -21.99 20.58 7.34
N THR A 254 -22.03 19.28 7.06
CA THR A 254 -22.77 18.31 7.86
C THR A 254 -21.92 17.86 9.04
N ASN A 255 -22.55 17.68 10.20
CA ASN A 255 -21.86 17.16 11.38
C ASN A 255 -21.29 15.75 11.10
N PRO A 256 -20.06 15.45 11.55
CA PRO A 256 -19.46 14.14 11.33
C PRO A 256 -20.24 13.06 12.07
N VAL A 257 -20.32 11.86 11.47
CA VAL A 257 -20.90 10.68 12.11
C VAL A 257 -19.76 9.70 12.43
N PRO A 258 -19.30 9.60 13.70
CA PRO A 258 -18.20 8.70 14.05
C PRO A 258 -18.57 7.24 13.83
N VAL A 259 -17.76 6.55 13.04
CA VAL A 259 -17.83 5.11 12.77
C VAL A 259 -16.63 4.48 13.45
N MET A 260 -16.84 3.93 14.65
CA MET A 260 -15.80 3.23 15.40
C MET A 260 -15.48 1.89 14.73
N PHE A 261 -14.20 1.52 14.67
CA PHE A 261 -13.76 0.22 14.16
C PHE A 261 -12.56 -0.31 14.92
N LEU A 262 -12.40 -1.64 14.88
CA LEU A 262 -11.28 -2.35 15.48
C LEU A 262 -10.06 -2.32 14.55
N LYS A 263 -8.86 -2.10 15.11
CA LYS A 263 -7.59 -2.15 14.38
C LYS A 263 -6.53 -2.88 15.19
N VAL A 264 -5.50 -3.38 14.49
CA VAL A 264 -4.22 -3.67 15.13
C VAL A 264 -3.51 -2.35 15.37
N LEU A 265 -2.92 -2.20 16.55
CA LEU A 265 -2.15 -1.03 16.94
C LEU A 265 -0.89 -0.87 16.07
N PRO A 266 -0.32 0.35 15.98
CA PRO A 266 1.07 0.51 15.54
C PRO A 266 2.03 -0.23 16.51
N ARG A 267 3.30 -0.39 16.16
CA ARG A 267 4.32 -1.05 17.00
C ARG A 267 4.02 -2.52 17.32
N VAL A 268 3.28 -3.18 16.44
CA VAL A 268 3.02 -4.63 16.51
C VAL A 268 3.83 -5.30 15.41
N GLU A 269 4.58 -6.33 15.76
CA GLU A 269 5.45 -7.04 14.83
C GLU A 269 4.71 -8.21 14.18
N PHE A 270 4.77 -8.27 12.85
CA PHE A 270 4.26 -9.34 12.02
C PHE A 270 5.39 -10.12 11.37
N GLN A 271 5.27 -11.45 11.41
CA GLN A 271 6.07 -12.37 10.65
C GLN A 271 5.29 -12.81 9.40
N PHE A 272 5.78 -12.44 8.22
CA PHE A 272 5.30 -12.91 6.93
C PHE A 272 6.05 -14.19 6.57
N CYS A 273 5.28 -15.25 6.31
CA CYS A 273 5.76 -16.61 6.09
C CYS A 273 5.65 -16.96 4.60
N LEU A 274 6.78 -17.14 3.91
CA LEU A 274 6.82 -17.32 2.46
C LEU A 274 7.67 -18.54 2.09
N ASP A 275 7.09 -19.67 1.69
CA ASP A 275 7.89 -20.79 1.19
C ASP A 275 8.25 -20.53 -0.29
N LEU A 276 9.49 -20.08 -0.53
CA LEU A 276 9.98 -19.67 -1.85
C LEU A 276 10.89 -20.74 -2.44
N LYS A 277 10.66 -21.09 -3.71
CA LYS A 277 11.45 -22.07 -4.45
C LYS A 277 12.36 -21.37 -5.45
N ASP A 278 13.55 -21.92 -5.64
CA ASP A 278 14.46 -21.48 -6.70
C ASP A 278 13.88 -21.81 -8.07
N ASP A 279 13.93 -20.83 -8.97
CA ASP A 279 13.66 -21.06 -10.37
C ASP A 279 14.94 -21.58 -11.04
N ASN A 280 15.07 -22.91 -11.15
CA ASN A 280 16.25 -23.58 -11.71
C ASN A 280 16.38 -23.46 -13.24
N THR A 281 15.75 -22.47 -13.88
CA THR A 281 15.92 -22.19 -15.31
C THR A 281 17.27 -21.50 -15.54
N LYS A 282 18.21 -22.26 -16.12
CA LYS A 282 19.68 -22.05 -16.14
C LYS A 282 20.23 -20.70 -16.60
N ASP A 283 19.43 -19.77 -17.11
CA ASP A 283 19.93 -18.49 -17.64
C ASP A 283 19.16 -17.23 -17.19
N GLN A 284 17.99 -17.34 -16.53
CA GLN A 284 17.14 -16.18 -16.17
C GLN A 284 16.26 -16.37 -14.93
N GLY A 285 16.43 -17.46 -14.17
CA GLY A 285 15.63 -17.76 -12.99
C GLY A 285 15.89 -16.79 -11.83
N PHE A 286 14.84 -16.53 -11.05
CA PHE A 286 14.96 -15.84 -9.77
C PHE A 286 15.12 -16.87 -8.66
N ASP A 287 16.24 -16.80 -7.93
CA ASP A 287 16.42 -17.58 -6.72
C ASP A 287 15.44 -17.11 -5.61
N ALA A 288 15.24 -17.97 -4.62
CA ALA A 288 14.36 -17.70 -3.49
C ALA A 288 14.79 -16.42 -2.73
N ALA A 289 16.09 -16.13 -2.67
CA ALA A 289 16.63 -14.95 -2.01
C ALA A 289 16.27 -13.63 -2.72
N ALA A 290 16.37 -13.58 -4.05
CA ALA A 290 15.97 -12.44 -4.86
C ALA A 290 14.46 -12.21 -4.79
N LYS A 291 13.65 -13.28 -4.85
CA LYS A 291 12.19 -13.19 -4.63
C LYS A 291 11.88 -12.63 -3.24
N LYS A 292 12.54 -13.13 -2.19
CA LYS A 292 12.39 -12.62 -0.82
C LYS A 292 12.72 -11.13 -0.72
N ASN A 293 13.81 -10.68 -1.35
CA ASN A 293 14.20 -9.27 -1.39
C ASN A 293 13.19 -8.40 -2.14
N LEU A 294 12.67 -8.87 -3.26
CA LEU A 294 11.60 -8.21 -4.02
C LEU A 294 10.35 -8.03 -3.16
N PHE A 295 9.88 -9.10 -2.52
CA PHE A 295 8.68 -9.07 -1.67
C PHE A 295 8.86 -8.18 -0.46
N ARG A 296 10.05 -8.18 0.16
CA ARG A 296 10.37 -7.23 1.25
C ARG A 296 10.14 -5.78 0.81
N ARG A 297 10.70 -5.40 -0.34
CA ARG A 297 10.58 -4.04 -0.88
C ARG A 297 9.14 -3.68 -1.22
N ILE A 298 8.39 -4.62 -1.83
CA ILE A 298 6.98 -4.41 -2.17
C ILE A 298 6.15 -4.13 -0.92
N ILE A 299 6.30 -4.96 0.13
CA ILE A 299 5.55 -4.80 1.38
C ILE A 299 5.87 -3.44 2.04
N GLN A 300 7.14 -3.06 2.11
CA GLN A 300 7.57 -1.78 2.70
C GLN A 300 7.03 -0.57 1.92
N THR A 301 6.96 -0.67 0.60
CA THR A 301 6.55 0.46 -0.26
C THR A 301 5.03 0.59 -0.31
N MET A 302 4.34 -0.50 -0.62
CA MET A 302 2.90 -0.49 -0.86
C MET A 302 2.13 -0.44 0.46
N GLY A 303 2.64 -1.10 1.52
CA GLY A 303 1.85 -1.48 2.67
C GLY A 303 0.91 -2.64 2.34
N ALA A 304 0.22 -3.17 3.34
CA ALA A 304 -0.71 -4.28 3.17
C ALA A 304 -2.11 -3.93 3.70
N VAL A 305 -3.10 -4.69 3.25
CA VAL A 305 -4.48 -4.67 3.76
C VAL A 305 -5.23 -3.35 3.44
N ALA A 306 -6.24 -2.99 4.21
CA ALA A 306 -7.21 -1.97 3.83
C ALA A 306 -6.68 -0.55 4.10
N LYS A 307 -7.21 0.43 3.34
CA LYS A 307 -7.02 1.87 3.58
C LYS A 307 -5.57 2.36 3.56
N THR A 308 -4.71 1.72 2.77
CA THR A 308 -3.30 2.14 2.57
C THR A 308 -3.13 3.55 2.02
N ASN A 309 -4.09 4.05 1.24
CA ASN A 309 -4.10 5.43 0.73
C ASN A 309 -4.23 6.51 1.82
N VAL A 310 -4.76 6.16 3.00
CA VAL A 310 -4.90 7.08 4.15
C VAL A 310 -3.95 6.71 5.29
N GLY A 311 -2.91 5.93 4.98
CA GLY A 311 -1.80 5.63 5.89
C GLY A 311 -1.89 4.30 6.63
N TYR A 312 -3.02 3.59 6.63
CA TYR A 312 -3.13 2.27 7.28
C TYR A 312 -2.24 1.23 6.62
N GLY A 313 -1.84 0.23 7.40
CA GLY A 313 -1.12 -0.94 6.89
C GLY A 313 0.26 -0.64 6.31
N LYS A 314 0.92 0.38 6.84
CA LYS A 314 2.32 0.67 6.56
C LYS A 314 3.22 -0.09 7.54
N PHE A 315 4.37 -0.51 7.05
CA PHE A 315 5.29 -1.42 7.71
C PHE A 315 6.72 -0.89 7.61
N ILE A 316 7.50 -1.09 8.67
CA ILE A 316 8.95 -0.88 8.69
C ILE A 316 9.65 -2.21 8.98
N SER A 317 10.85 -2.43 8.44
CA SER A 317 11.65 -3.60 8.81
C SER A 317 12.04 -3.49 10.27
N THR A 318 11.92 -4.59 11.03
CA THR A 318 12.50 -4.66 12.36
C THR A 318 14.01 -4.43 12.22
N LEU A 319 14.53 -3.39 12.87
CA LEU A 319 15.95 -3.12 12.94
C LEU A 319 16.62 -4.34 13.58
N ASN A 320 17.70 -4.83 12.97
CA ASN A 320 18.61 -5.74 13.68
C ASN A 320 18.93 -5.11 15.03
N HIS A 321 18.84 -5.88 16.12
CA HIS A 321 19.24 -5.46 17.46
C HIS A 321 20.62 -4.77 17.41
N ALA A 322 20.61 -3.45 17.42
CA ALA A 322 21.77 -2.61 17.57
C ALA A 322 21.40 -1.53 18.59
N SER A 323 21.92 -1.73 19.81
CA SER A 323 21.93 -0.84 20.99
C SER A 323 20.58 -0.40 21.58
N GLU A 324 20.35 -0.85 22.82
CA GLU A 324 19.25 -0.53 23.75
C GLU A 324 19.22 0.94 24.24
N ASN A 325 19.50 1.96 23.42
CA ASN A 325 19.46 3.36 23.86
C ASN A 325 18.67 4.32 22.97
N ASP A 326 17.96 3.84 21.96
CA ASP A 326 17.05 4.70 21.21
C ASP A 326 15.70 4.76 21.93
N ASN A 327 15.49 5.87 22.65
CA ASN A 327 14.16 6.30 23.08
C ASN A 327 13.22 6.30 21.86
N LEU A 328 12.39 5.25 21.74
CA LEU A 328 11.34 5.10 20.71
C LEU A 328 10.27 6.19 20.76
N ASP A 329 10.29 7.04 21.81
CA ASP A 329 9.46 8.22 21.95
C ASP A 329 10.04 9.46 21.22
N ASN A 330 11.29 9.38 20.74
CA ASN A 330 12.00 10.44 20.01
C ASN A 330 12.23 10.13 18.52
N ILE A 331 11.35 9.35 17.88
CA ILE A 331 11.21 9.44 16.42
C ILE A 331 10.50 10.77 16.13
N SER A 332 11.31 11.83 16.17
CA SER A 332 10.91 13.20 15.88
C SER A 332 10.14 13.26 14.55
N GLU A 333 9.20 14.20 14.48
CA GLU A 333 8.31 14.48 13.35
C GLU A 333 9.03 14.84 12.02
N LYS A 334 10.36 14.65 11.93
CA LYS A 334 11.20 14.99 10.77
C LYS A 334 11.45 13.85 9.78
N GLU A 335 11.00 12.62 10.03
CA GLU A 335 11.03 11.52 9.03
C GLU A 335 9.63 11.10 8.52
N LYS A 336 8.61 11.95 8.72
CA LYS A 336 7.25 11.66 8.26
C LYS A 336 6.91 12.49 7.03
N GLN A 337 7.23 11.98 5.84
CA GLN A 337 6.23 11.73 4.79
C GLN A 337 6.71 10.57 3.92
N PRO A 338 6.01 9.43 3.86
CA PRO A 338 6.20 8.51 2.75
C PRO A 338 5.86 9.27 1.46
N ILE A 339 6.76 9.23 0.48
CA ILE A 339 6.52 9.82 -0.83
C ILE A 339 5.26 9.16 -1.40
N ASN A 340 4.15 9.89 -1.42
CA ASN A 340 2.92 9.45 -2.04
C ASN A 340 3.14 9.46 -3.55
N PHE A 341 3.29 8.28 -4.15
CA PHE A 341 3.56 8.12 -5.59
C PHE A 341 2.51 8.76 -6.50
N LYS A 342 1.31 9.06 -6.00
CA LYS A 342 0.27 9.78 -6.76
C LYS A 342 0.49 11.29 -6.87
N ASP A 343 1.36 11.87 -6.05
CA ASP A 343 1.63 13.32 -6.02
C ASP A 343 2.86 13.73 -6.87
N LEU A 344 3.60 12.76 -7.41
CA LEU A 344 4.68 12.95 -8.37
C LEU A 344 4.11 12.96 -9.79
N ILE A 345 3.79 14.15 -10.30
CA ILE A 345 3.37 14.32 -11.69
C ILE A 345 4.62 14.56 -12.54
N LYS A 346 4.93 13.65 -13.46
CA LYS A 346 5.86 13.96 -14.56
C LYS A 346 5.15 14.86 -15.56
N VAL A 347 5.59 16.12 -15.66
CA VAL A 347 5.12 17.04 -16.70
C VAL A 347 6.26 17.19 -17.70
N ASN A 348 6.08 16.70 -18.93
CA ASN A 348 7.05 16.90 -20.02
C ASN A 348 6.93 18.33 -20.57
N VAL A 349 7.22 19.34 -19.75
CA VAL A 349 7.29 20.74 -20.20
C VAL A 349 8.72 21.04 -20.60
N LYS A 350 8.89 21.44 -21.86
CA LYS A 350 10.14 21.99 -22.37
C LYS A 350 10.18 23.48 -22.07
N LEU A 351 11.27 23.93 -21.45
CA LEU A 351 11.50 25.34 -21.12
C LEU A 351 12.91 25.73 -21.54
N GLU A 352 13.10 27.01 -21.80
CA GLU A 352 14.42 27.61 -21.97
C GLU A 352 14.91 28.12 -20.61
N ALA A 353 16.18 27.83 -20.29
CA ALA A 353 16.85 28.32 -19.09
C ALA A 353 18.17 29.00 -19.47
N LYS A 354 18.52 30.08 -18.79
CA LYS A 354 19.78 30.80 -18.97
C LYS A 354 20.79 30.35 -17.93
N VAL A 355 21.95 29.87 -18.36
CA VAL A 355 23.03 29.45 -17.47
C VAL A 355 23.63 30.69 -16.80
N ILE A 356 23.69 30.70 -15.46
CA ILE A 356 24.28 31.80 -14.67
C ILE A 356 25.70 31.43 -14.25
N THR A 357 25.90 30.22 -13.74
CA THR A 357 27.21 29.67 -13.37
C THR A 357 27.39 28.29 -14.01
N VAL A 358 28.59 27.73 -13.91
CA VAL A 358 28.92 26.38 -14.43
C VAL A 358 27.98 25.26 -13.93
N ASP A 359 27.27 25.48 -12.82
CA ASP A 359 26.39 24.53 -12.14
C ASP A 359 24.98 25.07 -11.82
N THR A 360 24.65 26.30 -12.24
CA THR A 360 23.33 26.90 -12.00
C THR A 360 22.73 27.57 -13.24
N ALA A 361 21.42 27.40 -13.42
CA ALA A 361 20.64 28.04 -14.48
C ALA A 361 19.36 28.68 -13.93
N GLU A 362 18.85 29.69 -14.61
CA GLU A 362 17.64 30.43 -14.27
C GLU A 362 16.57 30.25 -15.34
N ILE A 363 15.35 29.95 -14.89
CA ILE A 363 14.15 29.90 -15.71
C ILE A 363 13.32 31.14 -15.39
N VAL A 364 12.93 31.91 -16.41
CA VAL A 364 12.00 33.04 -16.26
C VAL A 364 10.69 32.69 -16.95
N GLN A 365 9.60 32.62 -16.19
CA GLN A 365 8.26 32.38 -16.72
C GLN A 365 7.26 33.33 -16.06
N ASN A 366 6.47 34.03 -16.88
CA ASN A 366 5.45 35.00 -16.43
C ASN A 366 5.97 36.01 -15.38
N GLY A 367 7.19 36.53 -15.56
CA GLY A 367 7.80 37.52 -14.67
C GLY A 367 8.36 36.98 -13.35
N THR A 368 8.32 35.65 -13.12
CA THR A 368 8.89 35.01 -11.93
C THR A 368 10.14 34.22 -12.32
N SER A 369 11.26 34.41 -11.62
CA SER A 369 12.48 33.66 -11.87
C SER A 369 12.73 32.56 -10.82
N LYS A 370 13.23 31.40 -11.27
CA LYS A 370 13.59 30.27 -10.40
C LYS A 370 14.96 29.70 -10.77
N LEU A 371 15.79 29.48 -9.75
CA LEU A 371 17.14 28.91 -9.88
C LEU A 371 17.10 27.38 -9.80
N ILE A 372 17.84 26.73 -10.68
CA ILE A 372 17.99 25.27 -10.75
C ILE A 372 19.47 24.87 -10.73
N LYS A 373 19.80 23.82 -9.97
CA LYS A 373 21.15 23.20 -10.00
C LYS A 373 21.21 22.19 -11.15
N THR A 374 22.21 22.32 -12.02
CA THR A 374 22.45 21.40 -13.13
C THR A 374 23.54 20.39 -12.74
N SER A 375 23.42 19.14 -13.21
CA SER A 375 24.46 18.12 -13.00
C SER A 375 25.21 17.85 -14.31
N LYS A 376 26.53 17.75 -14.21
CA LYS A 376 27.44 17.13 -15.21
C LYS A 376 27.63 17.80 -16.59
N HIS A 377 27.50 19.12 -16.73
CA HIS A 377 27.96 19.79 -17.96
C HIS A 377 28.50 21.20 -17.69
N ASN A 378 29.75 21.46 -18.09
CA ASN A 378 30.36 22.80 -18.08
C ASN A 378 29.79 23.64 -19.24
N PHE A 379 28.62 24.25 -19.02
CA PHE A 379 28.10 25.26 -19.94
C PHE A 379 28.67 26.63 -19.57
N ASN A 380 28.97 27.46 -20.58
CA ASN A 380 29.45 28.82 -20.33
C ASN A 380 28.32 29.69 -19.77
N PRO A 381 28.58 30.53 -18.75
CA PRO A 381 27.63 31.54 -18.29
C PRO A 381 27.07 32.38 -19.44
N GLY A 382 25.76 32.58 -19.46
CA GLY A 382 25.03 33.27 -20.51
C GLY A 382 24.43 32.38 -21.61
N THR A 383 24.78 31.09 -21.66
CA THR A 383 24.21 30.15 -22.65
C THR A 383 22.73 29.88 -22.36
N ILE A 384 21.89 29.88 -23.39
CA ILE A 384 20.49 29.42 -23.29
C ILE A 384 20.47 27.92 -23.57
N ILE A 385 19.92 27.15 -22.63
CA ILE A 385 19.79 25.71 -22.72
C ILE A 385 18.32 25.31 -22.70
N ASN A 386 17.97 24.30 -23.50
CA ASN A 386 16.67 23.65 -23.42
C ASN A 386 16.70 22.65 -22.29
N ILE A 387 15.71 22.73 -21.40
CA ILE A 387 15.55 21.80 -20.30
C ILE A 387 14.17 21.18 -20.33
N THR A 388 14.11 19.90 -19.96
CA THR A 388 12.87 19.18 -19.70
C THR A 388 12.77 18.97 -18.19
N ILE A 389 11.73 19.50 -17.56
CA ILE A 389 11.45 19.24 -16.14
C ILE A 389 11.07 17.76 -16.00
N ILE A 390 11.80 17.02 -15.18
CA ILE A 390 11.58 15.57 -14.98
C ILE A 390 10.68 15.35 -13.77
N GLU A 391 10.89 16.11 -12.70
CA GLU A 391 10.14 15.98 -11.45
C GLU A 391 9.77 17.34 -10.87
N TYR A 392 8.49 17.49 -10.54
CA TYR A 392 7.90 18.69 -10.01
C TYR A 392 6.98 18.34 -8.84
N ASN A 393 7.19 18.98 -7.69
CA ASN A 393 6.31 18.86 -6.55
C ASN A 393 5.21 19.91 -6.64
N LYS A 394 3.98 19.47 -6.97
CA LYS A 394 2.82 20.36 -7.15
C LYS A 394 2.40 21.09 -5.88
N LYS A 395 2.62 20.50 -4.70
CA LYS A 395 2.20 21.07 -3.42
C LYS A 395 3.16 22.16 -2.92
N THR A 396 4.46 22.02 -3.20
CA THR A 396 5.49 22.98 -2.80
C THR A 396 5.94 23.90 -3.93
N ASN A 397 5.44 23.68 -5.16
CA ASN A 397 5.82 24.40 -6.37
C ASN A 397 7.35 24.38 -6.63
N THR A 398 8.01 23.28 -6.28
CA THR A 398 9.47 23.10 -6.44
C THR A 398 9.78 22.12 -7.57
N ILE A 399 10.79 22.47 -8.37
CA ILE A 399 11.37 21.57 -9.36
C ILE A 399 12.38 20.72 -8.62
N LEU A 400 12.13 19.41 -8.57
CA LEU A 400 12.99 18.46 -7.89
C LEU A 400 14.11 17.96 -8.81
N MET A 401 13.81 17.84 -10.11
CA MET A 401 14.77 17.36 -11.10
C MET A 401 14.44 17.89 -12.50
N ALA A 402 15.46 18.31 -13.25
CA ALA A 402 15.35 18.72 -14.66
C ALA A 402 16.51 18.13 -15.47
N ARG A 403 16.24 17.74 -16.72
CA ARG A 403 17.23 17.24 -17.68
C ARG A 403 17.59 18.36 -18.65
N VAL A 404 18.88 18.54 -18.93
CA VAL A 404 19.31 19.36 -20.06
C VAL A 404 19.17 18.53 -21.34
N ASP A 405 18.42 19.03 -22.32
CA ASP A 405 18.32 18.41 -23.63
C ASP A 405 19.56 18.82 -24.43
N SER A 406 20.49 17.88 -24.67
CA SER A 406 21.75 18.14 -25.36
C SER A 406 21.52 18.91 -26.67
N PRO A 407 22.31 19.95 -27.00
CA PRO A 407 22.24 20.57 -28.31
C PRO A 407 22.61 19.51 -29.36
N LYS A 408 21.81 19.39 -30.42
CA LYS A 408 22.24 18.67 -31.62
C LYS A 408 23.58 19.27 -32.04
N LYS A 409 24.65 18.47 -32.02
CA LYS A 409 25.89 18.82 -32.71
C LYS A 409 25.51 19.03 -34.18
N TYR A 410 25.42 20.28 -34.62
CA TYR A 410 25.60 20.58 -36.02
C TYR A 410 27.07 20.29 -36.31
N SER A 411 27.33 19.17 -36.98
CA SER A 411 28.60 18.94 -37.64
C SER A 411 28.74 19.98 -38.75
N ASN A 412 29.81 20.78 -38.65
CA ASN A 412 30.35 21.79 -39.57
C ASN A 412 29.55 22.17 -40.81
#